data_AF-A0A1F7R097-F1
#
_entry.id   AF-A0A1F7R097-F1
#
_cell.length_a   1.000
_cell.length_b   1.000
_cell.length_c   1.000
_cell.angle_alpha   90.00
_cell.angle_beta   90.00
_cell.angle_gamma   90.00
#
_symmetry.space_group_name_H-M   'P 1'
#
loop_
_entity.id
_entity.type
_entity.pdbx_description
1 polymer ?
#
loop_
_entity_poly.entity_id
_entity_poly.type
_entity_poly.pdbx_seq_one_letter_code
_entity_poly.pdbx_strand_id
1 'polypeptide(L)'
;MSERFVEYMPDDQAVLFSPSHGYLCLVEQRLVTEFDDLVGELALNQIVHLVENRTSLPKNLRLYGLVPFSSKKNGTCSTLETSAWSYNWLNGIIPPTELPYLDTGLAIGLTFKGRLSAVAGAGINRDEKALQIKQIQGTVVVDREECANEAERRSRYKMSGLHGGILWRDTLVEAWIEIARRLGIELVQIRGAANNGYRTEVRKDRLIKGYDIVAYRMGFQYDEETLNWFRTTSVS
;
A
#
# COMPACT_ATOMS: atom_id res chain seq x y z
N MET A 1 61.29 19.52 -12.33
CA MET A 1 60.92 18.33 -13.13
C MET A 1 61.67 17.14 -12.54
N SER A 2 61.10 16.13 -11.90
CA SER A 2 59.70 15.69 -11.78
C SER A 2 59.36 15.35 -10.33
N GLU A 3 58.20 15.80 -9.87
CA GLU A 3 57.52 15.28 -8.69
C GLU A 3 57.09 13.83 -8.95
N ARG A 4 57.28 12.94 -7.96
CA ARG A 4 56.49 11.72 -7.85
C ARG A 4 55.84 11.70 -6.48
N PHE A 5 54.54 11.96 -6.51
CA PHE A 5 53.59 11.59 -5.49
C PHE A 5 53.57 10.06 -5.36
N VAL A 6 53.65 9.56 -4.13
CA VAL A 6 53.08 8.27 -3.77
C VAL A 6 52.22 8.52 -2.53
N GLU A 7 50.93 8.29 -2.73
CA GLU A 7 49.89 8.19 -1.72
C GLU A 7 50.33 7.34 -0.52
N TYR A 8 50.07 7.85 0.67
CA TYR A 8 49.81 7.00 1.82
C TYR A 8 48.52 7.51 2.46
N MET A 9 47.44 6.75 2.25
CA MET A 9 46.15 6.99 2.90
C MET A 9 46.26 6.67 4.39
N PRO A 10 45.88 7.59 5.31
CA PRO A 10 45.63 7.23 6.68
C PRO A 10 44.15 6.85 6.87
N ASP A 11 43.97 5.64 7.38
CA ASP A 11 43.04 5.19 8.43
C ASP A 11 41.59 5.70 8.49
N ASP A 12 40.71 4.73 8.75
CA ASP A 12 39.46 4.87 9.49
C ASP A 12 38.36 5.75 8.88
N GLN A 13 37.71 5.24 7.84
CA GLN A 13 36.25 5.41 7.73
C GLN A 13 35.55 4.26 8.44
N ALA A 14 35.55 4.30 9.77
CA ALA A 14 34.46 3.68 10.51
C ALA A 14 33.16 4.32 10.01
N VAL A 15 32.45 3.62 9.13
CA VAL A 15 31.08 3.97 8.75
C VAL A 15 30.29 3.95 10.06
N LEU A 16 30.06 5.14 10.60
CA LEU A 16 29.20 5.36 11.75
C LEU A 16 27.81 4.90 11.34
N PHE A 17 27.50 3.62 11.58
CA PHE A 17 26.13 3.12 11.52
C PHE A 17 25.34 3.90 12.56
N SER A 18 24.62 4.92 12.11
CA SER A 18 23.64 5.59 12.96
C SER A 18 22.70 4.52 13.50
N PRO A 19 22.49 4.42 14.82
CA PRO A 19 21.57 3.44 15.43
C PRO A 19 20.18 3.44 14.78
N SER A 20 19.77 4.58 14.23
CA SER A 20 18.51 4.74 13.51
C SER A 20 18.44 4.01 12.16
N HIS A 21 19.56 3.81 11.47
CA HIS A 21 19.63 3.06 10.20
C HIS A 21 19.53 1.56 10.45
N GLY A 22 20.15 1.05 11.53
CA GLY A 22 20.05 -0.35 11.91
C GLY A 22 18.63 -0.77 12.26
N TYR A 23 17.89 0.09 12.95
CA TYR A 23 16.48 -0.14 13.30
C TYR A 23 15.58 -0.27 12.07
N LEU A 24 15.68 0.66 11.11
CA LEU A 24 14.83 0.62 9.91
C LEU A 24 15.13 -0.57 9.01
N CYS A 25 16.39 -0.99 8.91
CA CYS A 25 16.76 -2.18 8.16
C CYS A 25 16.12 -3.44 8.79
N LEU A 26 16.15 -3.54 10.13
CA LEU A 26 15.48 -4.62 10.85
C LEU A 26 13.97 -4.60 10.62
N VAL A 27 13.33 -3.42 10.72
CA VAL A 27 11.88 -3.27 10.49
C VAL A 27 11.49 -3.65 9.07
N GLU A 28 12.26 -3.21 8.07
CA GLU A 28 12.02 -3.55 6.67
C GLU A 28 12.21 -5.05 6.41
N GLN A 29 13.26 -5.66 7.00
CA GLN A 29 13.47 -7.10 6.92
C GLN A 29 12.30 -7.87 7.53
N ARG A 30 11.87 -7.48 8.75
CA ARG A 30 10.69 -8.06 9.41
C ARG A 30 9.44 -7.90 8.57
N LEU A 31 9.19 -6.71 8.03
CA LEU A 31 8.06 -6.46 7.15
C LEU A 31 8.05 -7.42 5.95
N VAL A 32 9.20 -7.70 5.34
CA VAL A 32 9.31 -8.62 4.20
C VAL A 32 9.15 -10.09 4.63
N THR A 33 9.78 -10.50 5.74
CA THR A 33 9.79 -11.91 6.15
C THR A 33 8.52 -12.34 6.87
N GLU A 34 7.88 -11.44 7.61
CA GLU A 34 6.67 -11.69 8.40
C GLU A 34 5.40 -11.26 7.66
N PHE A 35 5.50 -10.74 6.41
CA PHE A 35 4.36 -10.10 5.73
C PHE A 35 3.11 -10.97 5.66
N ASP A 36 3.28 -12.23 5.26
CA ASP A 36 2.18 -13.14 5.06
C ASP A 36 1.45 -13.44 6.38
N ASP A 37 2.20 -13.61 7.46
CA ASP A 37 1.67 -13.83 8.82
C ASP A 37 0.98 -12.55 9.33
N LEU A 38 1.62 -11.39 9.17
CA LEU A 38 1.08 -10.09 9.56
C LEU A 38 -0.29 -9.84 8.90
N VAL A 39 -0.44 -10.15 7.61
CA VAL A 39 -1.73 -10.03 6.91
C VAL A 39 -2.72 -11.11 7.36
N GLY A 40 -2.26 -12.35 7.53
CA GLY A 40 -3.09 -13.49 7.96
C GLY A 40 -3.72 -13.32 9.34
N GLU A 41 -3.04 -12.59 10.24
CA GLU A 41 -3.52 -12.26 11.58
C GLU A 41 -4.46 -11.05 11.64
N LEU A 42 -4.71 -10.34 10.52
CA LEU A 42 -5.66 -9.24 10.49
C LEU A 42 -7.10 -9.76 10.44
N ALA A 43 -7.87 -9.45 11.47
CA ALA A 43 -9.30 -9.72 11.46
C ALA A 43 -10.05 -8.59 10.75
N LEU A 44 -10.64 -8.87 9.58
CA LEU A 44 -11.30 -7.86 8.76
C LEU A 44 -12.39 -7.08 9.52
N ASN A 45 -13.11 -7.73 10.44
CA ASN A 45 -14.13 -7.08 11.27
C ASN A 45 -13.59 -6.03 12.26
N GLN A 46 -12.28 -6.02 12.52
CA GLN A 46 -11.62 -5.04 13.40
C GLN A 46 -11.13 -3.80 12.64
N ILE A 47 -10.86 -3.94 11.34
CA ILE A 47 -10.27 -2.87 10.51
C ILE A 47 -11.22 -2.34 9.43
N VAL A 48 -12.43 -2.91 9.33
CA VAL A 48 -13.39 -2.52 8.30
C VAL A 48 -13.98 -1.15 8.58
N HIS A 49 -13.82 -0.25 7.61
CA HIS A 49 -14.46 1.07 7.62
C HIS A 49 -15.78 1.01 6.87
N LEU A 50 -16.86 1.52 7.46
CA LEU A 50 -18.20 1.50 6.87
C LEU A 50 -18.56 2.86 6.29
N VAL A 51 -19.42 2.86 5.26
CA VAL A 51 -19.98 4.11 4.72
C VAL A 51 -20.80 4.81 5.82
N GLU A 52 -20.75 6.14 5.83
CA GLU A 52 -21.47 7.00 6.79
C GLU A 52 -22.93 6.53 7.01
N ASN A 53 -23.36 6.58 8.28
CA ASN A 53 -24.69 6.17 8.76
C ASN A 53 -24.95 4.66 8.81
N ARG A 54 -23.95 3.80 8.52
CA ARG A 54 -24.05 2.37 8.85
C ARG A 54 -23.46 2.08 10.22
N THR A 55 -24.27 1.48 11.08
CA THR A 55 -23.87 1.04 12.43
C THR A 55 -23.64 -0.47 12.52
N SER A 56 -24.01 -1.23 11.48
CA SER A 56 -23.89 -2.69 11.46
C SER A 56 -22.99 -3.18 10.34
N LEU A 57 -22.20 -4.21 10.61
CA LEU A 57 -21.38 -4.89 9.62
C LEU A 57 -22.23 -5.40 8.44
N PRO A 58 -21.75 -5.30 7.19
CA PRO A 58 -22.46 -5.84 6.03
C PRO A 58 -22.68 -7.36 6.18
N LYS A 59 -23.88 -7.84 5.87
CA LYS A 59 -24.21 -9.29 5.92
C LYS A 59 -23.27 -10.15 5.09
N ASN A 60 -22.67 -9.56 4.05
CA ASN A 60 -21.73 -10.20 3.15
C ASN A 60 -20.26 -10.02 3.55
N LEU A 61 -19.94 -9.48 4.74
CA LEU A 61 -18.55 -9.28 5.19
C LEU A 61 -17.75 -10.59 5.17
N ARG A 62 -18.39 -11.72 5.52
CA ARG A 62 -17.79 -13.07 5.45
C ARG A 62 -17.33 -13.51 4.05
N LEU A 63 -17.76 -12.80 3.01
CA LEU A 63 -17.35 -13.07 1.63
C LEU A 63 -16.08 -12.30 1.25
N TYR A 64 -15.61 -11.41 2.13
CA TYR A 64 -14.36 -10.69 1.95
C TYR A 64 -13.24 -11.38 2.71
N GLY A 65 -12.02 -11.23 2.20
CA GLY A 65 -10.80 -11.67 2.84
C GLY A 65 -9.63 -10.77 2.48
N LEU A 66 -8.63 -10.76 3.34
CA LEU A 66 -7.35 -10.09 3.10
C LEU A 66 -6.32 -11.12 2.69
N VAL A 67 -5.47 -10.76 1.73
CA VAL A 67 -4.45 -11.66 1.20
C VAL A 67 -3.15 -10.89 0.99
N PRO A 68 -2.00 -11.45 1.39
CA PRO A 68 -0.71 -10.83 1.11
C PRO A 68 -0.35 -11.03 -0.37
N PHE A 69 0.25 -10.02 -0.96
CA PHE A 69 0.93 -10.10 -2.25
C PHE A 69 2.35 -9.57 -2.10
N SER A 70 3.32 -10.42 -2.40
CA SER A 70 4.72 -10.06 -2.47
C SER A 70 5.25 -10.30 -3.87
N SER A 71 6.16 -9.43 -4.30
CA SER A 71 6.89 -9.64 -5.53
C SER A 71 8.01 -10.66 -5.36
N LYS A 72 8.17 -11.60 -6.30
CA LYS A 72 9.43 -12.33 -6.45
C LYS A 72 10.46 -11.40 -7.12
N LYS A 73 11.33 -10.76 -6.35
CA LYS A 73 12.62 -10.29 -6.86
C LYS A 73 13.70 -11.15 -6.20
N ASN A 74 14.53 -11.81 -7.00
CA ASN A 74 15.65 -12.61 -6.53
C ASN A 74 16.66 -11.70 -5.81
N GLY A 75 16.65 -11.71 -4.49
CA GLY A 75 17.78 -11.31 -3.65
C GLY A 75 18.12 -9.81 -3.63
N THR A 76 18.51 -9.37 -2.43
CA THR A 76 19.19 -8.10 -2.09
C THR A 76 18.40 -6.81 -2.24
N CYS A 77 18.43 -6.04 -1.13
CA CYS A 77 18.04 -4.64 -1.03
C CYS A 77 18.64 -3.82 -2.19
N SER A 78 17.87 -3.67 -3.26
CA SER A 78 18.22 -2.78 -4.37
C SER A 78 16.98 -2.03 -4.78
N THR A 79 17.17 -0.72 -4.94
CA THR A 79 16.19 0.30 -5.27
C THR A 79 15.15 -0.17 -6.28
N LEU A 80 13.88 0.08 -5.96
CA LEU A 80 12.69 -0.25 -6.73
C LEU A 80 12.70 0.50 -8.08
N GLU A 81 13.38 -0.05 -9.08
CA GLU A 81 13.15 0.27 -10.48
C GLU A 81 12.27 -0.78 -11.17
N THR A 82 11.34 -0.24 -11.94
CA THR A 82 10.32 -0.84 -12.81
C THR A 82 10.81 -2.11 -13.51
N SER A 83 10.30 -3.27 -13.10
CA SER A 83 10.41 -4.51 -13.87
C SER A 83 9.13 -5.31 -13.69
N ALA A 84 8.70 -6.00 -14.75
CA ALA A 84 7.43 -6.71 -14.83
C ALA A 84 7.22 -7.64 -13.63
N TRP A 85 6.31 -7.27 -12.74
CA TRP A 85 6.02 -7.99 -11.51
C TRP A 85 5.13 -9.20 -11.81
N SER A 86 5.46 -10.36 -11.23
CA SER A 86 4.56 -11.52 -11.17
C SER A 86 4.29 -11.89 -9.71
N TYR A 87 3.01 -12.06 -9.38
CA TYR A 87 2.55 -12.41 -8.03
C TYR A 87 2.30 -13.91 -7.92
N ASN A 88 2.59 -14.46 -6.74
CA ASN A 88 2.01 -15.74 -6.35
C ASN A 88 0.57 -15.49 -5.89
N TRP A 89 -0.39 -15.95 -6.69
CA TRP A 89 -1.78 -15.99 -6.26
C TRP A 89 -1.96 -17.14 -5.27
N LEU A 90 -2.63 -16.89 -4.15
CA LEU A 90 -3.02 -17.98 -3.27
C LEU A 90 -4.03 -18.89 -3.98
N ASN A 91 -3.99 -20.18 -3.66
CA ASN A 91 -4.93 -21.16 -4.20
C ASN A 91 -6.38 -20.71 -3.97
N GLY A 92 -7.19 -20.76 -5.03
CA GLY A 92 -8.59 -20.35 -4.99
C GLY A 92 -8.83 -18.85 -5.21
N ILE A 93 -7.79 -18.02 -5.34
CA ILE A 93 -7.94 -16.63 -5.76
C ILE A 93 -8.01 -16.54 -7.29
N ILE A 94 -9.07 -15.91 -7.78
CA ILE A 94 -9.25 -15.60 -9.20
C ILE A 94 -8.73 -14.17 -9.45
N PRO A 95 -7.64 -14.00 -10.21
CA PRO A 95 -7.15 -12.67 -10.56
C PRO A 95 -8.10 -11.97 -11.54
N PRO A 96 -8.07 -10.62 -11.61
CA PRO A 96 -8.68 -9.90 -12.73
C PRO A 96 -8.04 -10.32 -14.06
N THR A 97 -8.77 -10.12 -15.16
CA THR A 97 -8.28 -10.36 -16.52
C THR A 97 -7.07 -9.48 -16.86
N GLU A 98 -7.04 -8.26 -16.32
CA GLU A 98 -5.89 -7.37 -16.38
C GLU A 98 -5.24 -7.30 -15.00
N LEU A 99 -3.97 -7.68 -14.92
CA LEU A 99 -3.21 -7.64 -13.67
C LEU A 99 -3.06 -6.18 -13.21
N PRO A 100 -3.37 -5.86 -11.94
CA PRO A 100 -3.01 -4.55 -11.42
C PRO A 100 -1.48 -4.46 -11.41
N TYR A 101 -0.93 -3.44 -12.05
CA TYR A 101 0.47 -3.06 -11.79
C TYR A 101 0.58 -2.63 -10.32
N LEU A 102 1.63 -3.02 -9.60
CA LEU A 102 1.89 -2.47 -8.25
C LEU A 102 3.15 -1.63 -8.21
N ASP A 103 3.08 -0.57 -7.41
CA ASP A 103 4.17 0.40 -7.24
C ASP A 103 5.19 -0.02 -6.19
N THR A 104 4.95 -1.16 -5.54
CA THR A 104 5.68 -1.65 -4.37
C THR A 104 5.89 -3.16 -4.43
N GLY A 105 6.93 -3.63 -3.73
CA GLY A 105 7.21 -5.06 -3.60
C GLY A 105 6.23 -5.81 -2.69
N LEU A 106 5.47 -5.09 -1.85
CA LEU A 106 4.46 -5.65 -0.94
C LEU A 106 3.12 -4.94 -1.11
N ALA A 107 2.04 -5.71 -1.07
CA ALA A 107 0.68 -5.21 -1.13
C ALA A 107 -0.30 -6.10 -0.37
N ILE A 108 -1.35 -5.47 0.16
CA ILE A 108 -2.50 -6.17 0.74
C ILE A 108 -3.62 -6.18 -0.30
N GLY A 109 -4.11 -7.37 -0.62
CA GLY A 109 -5.29 -7.58 -1.45
C GLY A 109 -6.56 -7.65 -0.64
N LEU A 110 -7.62 -7.00 -1.12
CA LEU A 110 -8.99 -7.26 -0.70
C LEU A 110 -9.67 -8.17 -1.71
N THR A 111 -10.11 -9.34 -1.26
CA THR A 111 -10.89 -10.28 -2.07
C THR A 111 -12.37 -10.18 -1.78
N PHE A 112 -13.21 -10.54 -2.75
CA PHE A 112 -14.65 -10.75 -2.58
C PHE A 112 -15.07 -12.02 -3.32
N LYS A 113 -15.64 -13.00 -2.59
CA LYS A 113 -16.02 -14.33 -3.12
C LYS A 113 -14.85 -15.03 -3.85
N GLY A 114 -13.64 -14.94 -3.28
CA GLY A 114 -12.44 -15.54 -3.87
C GLY A 114 -11.88 -14.80 -5.10
N ARG A 115 -12.46 -13.66 -5.50
CA ARG A 115 -11.90 -12.83 -6.59
C ARG A 115 -11.16 -11.63 -6.00
N LEU A 116 -10.01 -11.27 -6.57
CA LEU A 116 -9.33 -10.03 -6.18
C LEU A 116 -10.14 -8.80 -6.63
N SER A 117 -10.44 -7.91 -5.69
CA SER A 117 -11.27 -6.71 -5.91
C SER A 117 -10.50 -5.40 -5.80
N ALA A 118 -9.50 -5.33 -4.92
CA ALA A 118 -8.67 -4.15 -4.72
C ALA A 118 -7.32 -4.51 -4.10
N VAL A 119 -6.36 -3.59 -4.19
CA VAL A 119 -5.01 -3.70 -3.64
C VAL A 119 -4.58 -2.38 -3.02
N ALA A 120 -3.76 -2.46 -1.97
CA ALA A 120 -3.00 -1.34 -1.45
C ALA A 120 -1.54 -1.73 -1.27
N GLY A 121 -0.66 -1.02 -1.94
CA GLY A 121 0.79 -1.25 -1.93
C GLY A 121 1.52 -0.30 -0.99
N ALA A 122 2.42 -0.81 -0.17
CA ALA A 122 3.23 0.00 0.73
C ALA A 122 4.69 -0.51 0.83
N GLY A 123 5.54 0.33 1.42
CA GLY A 123 6.92 -0.02 1.75
C GLY A 123 7.52 0.98 2.73
N ILE A 124 8.72 0.70 3.23
CA ILE A 124 9.41 1.59 4.15
C ILE A 124 10.00 2.78 3.37
N ASN A 125 9.65 4.00 3.77
CA ASN A 125 10.41 5.20 3.43
C ASN A 125 11.48 5.39 4.51
N ARG A 126 12.75 5.14 4.15
CA ARG A 126 13.88 5.21 5.09
C ARG A 126 14.20 6.64 5.50
N ASP A 127 14.06 7.59 4.58
CA ASP A 127 14.40 9.00 4.81
C ASP A 127 13.46 9.60 5.85
N GLU A 128 12.17 9.27 5.74
CA GLU A 128 11.12 9.78 6.61
C GLU A 128 10.77 8.81 7.76
N LYS A 129 11.48 7.67 7.87
CA LYS A 129 11.26 6.62 8.89
C LYS A 129 9.81 6.16 8.99
N ALA A 130 9.13 6.03 7.86
CA ALA A 130 7.70 5.80 7.80
C ALA A 130 7.34 4.55 6.99
N LEU A 131 6.18 3.97 7.29
CA LEU A 131 5.50 3.07 6.35
C LEU A 131 4.71 3.93 5.36
N GLN A 132 5.11 3.93 4.09
CA GLN A 132 4.47 4.72 3.04
C GLN A 132 3.59 3.86 2.16
N ILE A 133 2.29 4.14 2.18
CA ILE A 133 1.29 3.62 1.26
C ILE A 133 1.41 4.40 -0.05
N LYS A 134 1.93 3.72 -1.07
CA LYS A 134 2.21 4.31 -2.40
C LYS A 134 1.09 4.08 -3.40
N GLN A 135 0.26 3.08 -3.14
CA GLN A 135 -0.77 2.65 -4.07
C GLN A 135 -2.07 2.28 -3.37
N ILE A 136 -3.20 2.76 -3.91
CA ILE A 136 -4.56 2.35 -3.52
C ILE A 136 -5.41 2.19 -4.78
N GLN A 137 -5.68 0.96 -5.20
CA GLN A 137 -6.27 0.67 -6.51
C GLN A 137 -7.38 -0.39 -6.44
N GLY A 138 -8.48 -0.14 -7.15
CA GLY A 138 -9.48 -1.16 -7.44
C GLY A 138 -9.05 -1.96 -8.66
N THR A 139 -9.19 -3.29 -8.61
CA THR A 139 -8.79 -4.19 -9.71
C THR A 139 -9.92 -4.52 -10.68
N VAL A 140 -11.14 -4.08 -10.36
CA VAL A 140 -12.28 -4.24 -11.24
C VAL A 140 -12.42 -2.98 -12.10
N VAL A 141 -12.04 -3.11 -13.37
CA VAL A 141 -12.33 -2.12 -14.40
C VAL A 141 -13.84 -2.09 -14.60
N VAL A 142 -14.46 -1.01 -14.15
CA VAL A 142 -15.83 -0.68 -14.53
C VAL A 142 -15.72 0.60 -15.33
N ASP A 143 -15.20 0.46 -16.56
CA ASP A 143 -15.11 1.62 -17.42
C ASP A 143 -16.49 2.04 -17.91
N ARG A 144 -16.71 3.35 -17.97
CA ARG A 144 -18.02 3.89 -18.37
C ARG A 144 -18.34 3.57 -19.83
N GLU A 145 -17.31 3.44 -20.65
CA GLU A 145 -17.42 3.23 -22.09
C GLU A 145 -17.65 1.76 -22.45
N GLU A 146 -17.32 0.83 -21.55
CA GLU A 146 -17.53 -0.61 -21.75
C GLU A 146 -18.90 -1.13 -21.27
N CYS A 147 -19.66 -0.29 -20.56
CA CYS A 147 -20.99 -0.66 -20.08
C CYS A 147 -22.03 -0.14 -21.08
N ALA A 148 -22.90 -1.02 -21.58
CA ALA A 148 -23.96 -0.63 -22.51
C ALA A 148 -24.95 0.37 -21.89
N ASN A 149 -25.06 0.39 -20.56
CA ASN A 149 -25.86 1.36 -19.82
C ASN A 149 -25.47 1.43 -18.32
N GLU A 150 -26.08 2.39 -17.62
CA GLU A 150 -25.90 2.61 -16.17
C GLU A 150 -26.31 1.41 -15.30
N ALA A 151 -27.30 0.61 -15.73
CA ALA A 151 -27.75 -0.55 -14.98
C ALA A 151 -26.71 -1.67 -15.01
N GLU A 152 -26.09 -1.91 -16.17
CA GLU A 152 -24.95 -2.82 -16.32
C GLU A 152 -23.76 -2.36 -15.48
N ARG A 153 -23.44 -1.06 -15.52
CA ARG A 153 -22.38 -0.45 -14.71
C ARG A 153 -22.57 -0.74 -13.22
N ARG A 154 -23.79 -0.48 -12.72
CA ARG A 154 -24.16 -0.75 -11.32
C ARG A 154 -24.10 -2.25 -11.00
N SER A 155 -24.48 -3.10 -11.94
CA SER A 155 -24.40 -4.56 -11.77
C SER A 155 -22.94 -5.02 -11.64
N ARG A 156 -22.07 -4.64 -12.57
CA ARG A 156 -20.61 -4.94 -12.52
C ARG A 156 -19.98 -4.41 -11.24
N TYR A 157 -20.32 -3.18 -10.84
CA TYR A 157 -19.81 -2.57 -9.61
C TYR A 157 -20.37 -3.21 -8.32
N LYS A 158 -21.57 -3.80 -8.34
CA LYS A 158 -22.07 -4.61 -7.22
C LYS A 158 -21.37 -5.97 -7.13
N MET A 159 -21.08 -6.58 -8.28
CA MET A 159 -20.38 -7.86 -8.35
C MET A 159 -18.91 -7.77 -7.92
N SER A 160 -18.30 -6.58 -8.02
CA SER A 160 -16.91 -6.36 -7.60
C SER A 160 -16.68 -6.42 -6.09
N GLY A 161 -17.74 -6.35 -5.27
CA GLY A 161 -17.62 -6.20 -3.82
C GLY A 161 -17.19 -4.80 -3.37
N LEU A 162 -16.88 -3.87 -4.27
CA LEU A 162 -16.46 -2.51 -3.90
C LEU A 162 -17.64 -1.57 -3.56
N HIS A 163 -18.88 -2.05 -3.68
CA HIS A 163 -20.13 -1.31 -3.39
C HIS A 163 -20.95 -1.91 -2.22
N GLY A 164 -20.32 -2.70 -1.34
CA GLY A 164 -20.99 -3.45 -0.26
C GLY A 164 -21.36 -2.64 1.00
N GLY A 165 -21.08 -1.33 1.03
CA GLY A 165 -21.15 -0.51 2.25
C GLY A 165 -19.87 -0.56 3.09
N ILE A 166 -18.78 -1.06 2.51
CA ILE A 166 -17.41 -0.97 3.05
C ILE A 166 -16.68 0.13 2.28
N LEU A 167 -16.00 1.01 3.01
CA LEU A 167 -14.99 1.92 2.48
C LEU A 167 -13.70 1.13 2.29
N TRP A 168 -13.60 0.43 1.17
CA TRP A 168 -12.51 -0.53 0.93
C TRP A 168 -11.12 0.11 0.92
N ARG A 169 -11.01 1.38 0.49
CA ARG A 169 -9.74 2.13 0.52
C ARG A 169 -9.28 2.31 1.96
N ASP A 170 -10.16 2.82 2.79
CA ASP A 170 -9.93 3.10 4.20
C ASP A 170 -9.63 1.80 4.95
N THR A 171 -10.35 0.72 4.63
CA THR A 171 -10.11 -0.61 5.20
C THR A 171 -8.70 -1.12 4.88
N LEU A 172 -8.22 -0.92 3.65
CA LEU A 172 -6.86 -1.31 3.26
C LEU A 172 -5.79 -0.39 3.87
N VAL A 173 -6.08 0.90 4.03
CA VAL A 173 -5.19 1.83 4.75
C VAL A 173 -5.11 1.44 6.23
N GLU A 174 -6.23 1.11 6.87
CA GLU A 174 -6.29 0.65 8.26
C GLU A 174 -5.50 -0.65 8.45
N ALA A 175 -5.59 -1.58 7.49
CA ALA A 175 -4.76 -2.79 7.48
C ALA A 175 -3.26 -2.47 7.54
N TRP A 176 -2.81 -1.48 6.75
CA TRP A 176 -1.42 -1.04 6.77
C TRP A 176 -1.03 -0.30 8.06
N ILE A 177 -1.93 0.51 8.63
CA ILE A 177 -1.72 1.16 9.94
C ILE A 177 -1.54 0.09 11.04
N GLU A 178 -2.37 -0.95 11.04
CA GLU A 178 -2.28 -2.04 12.01
C GLU A 178 -0.97 -2.84 11.86
N ILE A 179 -0.52 -3.11 10.63
CA ILE A 179 0.80 -3.70 10.37
C ILE A 179 1.91 -2.78 10.89
N ALA A 180 1.86 -1.48 10.59
CA ALA A 180 2.84 -0.51 11.09
C ALA A 180 2.92 -0.52 12.62
N ARG A 181 1.77 -0.58 13.31
CA ARG A 181 1.69 -0.66 14.77
C ARG A 181 2.36 -1.94 15.31
N ARG A 182 2.12 -3.10 14.70
CA ARG A 182 2.74 -4.39 15.09
C ARG A 182 4.24 -4.41 14.87
N LEU A 183 4.73 -3.67 13.87
CA LEU A 183 6.15 -3.52 13.58
C LEU A 183 6.83 -2.42 14.41
N GLY A 184 6.09 -1.66 15.23
CA GLY A 184 6.64 -0.53 15.99
C GLY A 184 7.04 0.64 15.12
N ILE A 185 6.38 0.83 13.97
CA ILE A 185 6.57 1.99 13.10
C ILE A 185 5.64 3.10 13.59
N GLU A 186 6.22 4.23 14.00
CA GLU A 186 5.47 5.34 14.57
C GLU A 186 4.72 6.16 13.52
N LEU A 187 5.25 6.24 12.30
CA LEU A 187 4.75 7.13 11.24
C LEU A 187 4.22 6.33 10.05
N VAL A 188 2.96 6.58 9.68
CA VAL A 188 2.35 6.07 8.46
C VAL A 188 2.11 7.24 7.51
N GLN A 189 2.37 7.00 6.24
CA GLN A 189 2.17 7.96 5.18
C GLN A 189 1.27 7.43 4.08
N ILE A 190 0.51 8.34 3.48
CA ILE A 190 -0.17 8.10 2.21
C ILE A 190 0.41 9.09 1.21
N ARG A 191 0.87 8.58 0.05
CA ARG A 191 1.33 9.43 -1.04
C ARG A 191 0.18 10.32 -1.51
N GLY A 192 0.38 11.64 -1.52
CA GLY A 192 -0.64 12.58 -1.99
C GLY A 192 -0.83 12.52 -3.51
N ALA A 193 -1.99 12.97 -4.00
CA ALA A 193 -2.27 12.98 -5.43
C ALA A 193 -1.27 13.81 -6.24
N ALA A 194 -0.75 14.90 -5.66
CA ALA A 194 0.24 15.78 -6.29
C ALA A 194 1.64 15.13 -6.42
N ASN A 195 1.98 14.24 -5.47
CA ASN A 195 3.23 13.48 -5.46
C ASN A 195 3.11 12.10 -6.14
N ASN A 196 1.96 11.81 -6.74
CA ASN A 196 1.75 10.51 -7.36
C ASN A 196 2.51 10.40 -8.69
N GLY A 197 3.30 9.34 -8.83
CA GLY A 197 4.10 9.08 -10.04
C GLY A 197 3.27 8.92 -11.31
N TYR A 198 1.97 8.61 -11.18
CA TYR A 198 1.06 8.40 -12.32
C TYR A 198 0.16 9.59 -12.63
N ARG A 199 0.53 10.80 -12.18
CA ARG A 199 -0.28 12.01 -12.40
C ARG A 199 -0.46 12.37 -13.88
N THR A 200 0.34 11.80 -14.77
CA THR A 200 0.27 11.98 -16.23
C THR A 200 -0.62 10.93 -16.91
N GLU A 201 -0.72 9.73 -16.35
CA GLU A 201 -1.45 8.58 -16.91
C GLU A 201 -2.85 8.43 -16.30
N VAL A 202 -3.02 8.84 -15.04
CA VAL A 202 -4.26 8.73 -14.30
C VAL A 202 -4.88 10.10 -14.10
N ARG A 203 -6.19 10.21 -14.41
CA ARG A 203 -6.95 11.44 -14.20
C ARG A 203 -6.80 11.94 -12.76
N LYS A 204 -6.45 13.22 -12.61
CA LYS A 204 -6.27 13.91 -11.32
C LYS A 204 -7.42 13.68 -10.34
N ASP A 205 -8.67 13.67 -10.82
CA ASP A 205 -9.84 13.47 -9.96
C ASP A 205 -9.92 12.06 -9.36
N ARG A 206 -9.39 11.04 -10.05
CA ARG A 206 -9.27 9.68 -9.52
C ARG A 206 -8.20 9.61 -8.43
N LEU A 207 -7.08 10.31 -8.61
CA LEU A 207 -6.01 10.38 -7.62
C LEU A 207 -6.47 11.08 -6.34
N ILE A 208 -7.10 12.26 -6.45
CA ILE A 208 -7.64 12.98 -5.28
C ILE A 208 -8.64 12.10 -4.51
N LYS A 209 -9.56 11.43 -5.22
CA LYS A 209 -10.53 10.52 -4.58
C LYS A 209 -9.90 9.27 -3.98
N GLY A 210 -8.80 8.80 -4.55
CA GLY A 210 -8.13 7.58 -4.14
C GLY A 210 -7.20 7.76 -2.95
N TYR A 211 -6.55 8.92 -2.84
CA TYR A 211 -5.49 9.20 -1.88
C TYR A 211 -5.92 10.31 -0.92
N ASP A 212 -6.04 11.55 -1.39
CA ASP A 212 -6.24 12.72 -0.54
C ASP A 212 -7.55 12.67 0.27
N ILE A 213 -8.66 12.30 -0.36
CA ILE A 213 -9.96 12.18 0.34
C ILE A 213 -9.93 11.05 1.38
N VAL A 214 -9.23 9.95 1.09
CA VAL A 214 -9.09 8.82 2.03
C VAL A 214 -8.25 9.26 3.22
N ALA A 215 -7.10 9.88 2.97
CA ALA A 215 -6.20 10.38 4.00
C ALA A 215 -6.89 11.40 4.91
N TYR A 216 -7.58 12.39 4.33
CA TYR A 216 -8.35 13.38 5.06
C TYR A 216 -9.42 12.74 5.96
N ARG A 217 -10.23 11.82 5.42
CA ARG A 217 -11.28 11.14 6.20
C ARG A 217 -10.72 10.30 7.34
N MET A 218 -9.53 9.73 7.15
CA MET A 218 -8.84 8.93 8.16
C MET A 218 -7.98 9.74 9.13
N GLY A 219 -8.09 11.08 9.10
CA GLY A 219 -7.44 11.98 10.03
C GLY A 219 -5.94 12.18 9.80
N PHE A 220 -5.44 11.91 8.60
CA PHE A 220 -4.06 12.25 8.25
C PHE A 220 -3.92 13.76 8.05
N GLN A 221 -2.72 14.27 8.34
CA GLN A 221 -2.34 15.67 8.12
C GLN A 221 -1.56 15.78 6.81
N TYR A 222 -1.88 16.77 5.99
CA TYR A 222 -1.17 17.04 4.75
C TYR A 222 0.08 17.88 5.01
N ASP A 223 1.18 17.51 4.37
CA ASP A 223 2.42 18.28 4.36
C ASP A 223 2.64 18.86 2.96
N GLU A 224 2.74 20.20 2.90
CA GLU A 224 2.94 20.93 1.65
C GLU A 224 4.36 20.77 1.08
N GLU A 225 5.36 20.44 1.90
CA GLU A 225 6.74 20.30 1.45
C GLU A 225 6.94 18.97 0.72
N THR A 226 6.47 17.87 1.32
CA THR A 226 6.62 16.52 0.76
C THR A 226 5.45 16.11 -0.14
N LEU A 227 4.36 16.89 -0.15
CA LEU A 227 3.13 16.62 -0.88
C LEU A 227 2.51 15.25 -0.51
N ASN A 228 2.73 14.81 0.74
CA ASN A 228 2.25 13.55 1.29
C ASN A 228 1.33 13.80 2.51
N TRP A 229 0.64 12.75 2.93
CA TRP A 229 -0.21 12.74 4.12
C TRP A 229 0.39 11.89 5.22
N PHE A 230 0.31 12.33 6.47
CA PHE A 230 1.00 11.73 7.62
C PHE A 230 0.05 11.48 8.79
N ARG A 231 0.28 10.39 9.50
CA ARG A 231 -0.41 10.08 10.76
C ARG A 231 0.50 9.25 11.66
N THR A 232 0.46 9.50 12.96
CA THR A 232 1.12 8.66 13.96
C THR A 232 0.29 7.41 14.25
N THR A 233 0.95 6.27 14.47
CA THR A 233 0.28 5.01 14.85
C THR A 233 -0.11 4.95 16.32
N SER A 234 0.49 5.80 17.16
CA SER A 234 0.12 5.97 18.56
C SER A 234 -1.30 6.55 18.66
N VAL A 235 -2.18 5.84 19.35
CA VAL A 235 -3.49 6.37 19.75
C VAL A 235 -3.23 7.41 20.84
N SER A 236 -3.47 8.69 20.53
CA SER A 236 -3.50 9.78 21.51
C SER A 236 -4.69 9.63 22.45
#